data_AF-A0AAE1SBF7-F1
#
_entry.id   AF-A0AAE1SBF7-F1
#
_cell.length_a   1.000
_cell.length_b   1.000
_cell.length_c   1.000
_cell.angle_alpha   90.00
_cell.angle_beta   90.00
_cell.angle_gamma   90.00
#
_symmetry.space_group_name_H-M   'P 1'
#
loop_
_entity.id
_entity.type
_entity.pdbx_description
1 polymer ?
#
loop_
_entity_poly.entity_id
_entity_poly.type
_entity_poly.pdbx_seq_one_letter_code
_entity_poly.pdbx_strand_id
1 'polypeptide(L)'
;MTLLTNGIMVAEGRAFFVFGDSLVDNGNNNYLATSARADLPPYGIDYPTHRPTGRFSNGLNIPDIISEKLGMEPTLPYLSPELQGEKLLVGANFASAGVGVLNDTGIQFVSFI
;
A
#
# COMPACT_ATOMS: atom_id res chain seq x y z
N MET A 1 -13.81 11.92 -19.53
CA MET A 1 -13.67 12.21 -20.98
C MET A 1 -12.43 11.46 -21.45
N THR A 2 -12.57 10.44 -22.31
CA THR A 2 -11.44 9.56 -22.66
C THR A 2 -10.49 10.27 -23.62
N LEU A 3 -9.24 10.50 -23.21
CA LEU A 3 -8.19 11.03 -24.09
C LEU A 3 -7.54 9.87 -24.84
N LEU A 4 -7.72 9.84 -26.16
CA LEU A 4 -7.05 8.90 -27.04
C LEU A 4 -5.65 9.44 -27.36
N THR A 5 -4.62 8.79 -26.83
CA THR A 5 -3.25 8.92 -27.34
C THR A 5 -2.79 7.55 -27.82
N ASN A 6 -2.57 7.41 -29.13
CA ASN A 6 -1.97 6.23 -29.79
C ASN A 6 -2.77 4.91 -29.72
N GLY A 7 -4.10 4.96 -29.66
CA GLY A 7 -4.94 3.74 -29.66
C GLY A 7 -4.91 2.95 -28.35
N ILE A 8 -4.23 3.48 -27.32
CA ILE A 8 -4.29 2.98 -25.96
C ILE A 8 -5.40 3.76 -25.24
N MET A 9 -6.36 3.03 -24.69
CA MET A 9 -7.37 3.59 -23.80
C MET A 9 -6.67 4.04 -22.50
N VAL A 10 -6.23 5.30 -22.45
CA VAL A 10 -5.81 5.92 -21.19
C VAL A 10 -7.09 6.38 -20.51
N ALA A 11 -7.57 5.61 -19.53
CA ALA A 11 -8.57 6.11 -18.61
C ALA A 11 -8.04 7.42 -18.03
N GLU A 12 -8.84 8.49 -18.01
CA GLU A 12 -8.53 9.68 -17.21
C GLU A 12 -8.19 9.19 -15.80
N GLY A 13 -6.90 9.26 -15.43
CA GLY A 13 -6.37 8.59 -14.26
C GLY A 13 -7.10 9.06 -13.01
N ARG A 14 -7.98 8.21 -12.47
CA ARG A 14 -8.59 8.48 -11.17
C ARG A 14 -7.59 8.10 -10.11
N ALA A 15 -7.18 9.05 -9.28
CA ALA A 15 -6.32 8.75 -8.15
C ALA A 15 -7.02 7.73 -7.23
N PHE A 16 -6.27 6.71 -6.80
CA PHE A 16 -6.75 5.69 -5.88
C PHE A 16 -6.17 5.94 -4.49
N PHE A 17 -7.03 6.16 -3.50
CA PHE A 17 -6.61 6.40 -2.13
C PHE A 17 -7.11 5.27 -1.24
N VAL A 18 -6.20 4.70 -0.45
CA VAL A 18 -6.47 3.55 0.40
C VAL A 18 -6.32 3.95 1.85
N PHE A 19 -7.31 3.58 2.67
CA PHE A 19 -7.30 3.78 4.12
C PHE A 19 -7.68 2.47 4.78
N GLY A 20 -7.06 2.15 5.92
CA GLY A 20 -7.36 0.94 6.66
C GLY A 20 -6.21 0.48 7.55
N ASP A 21 -6.18 -0.81 7.82
CA ASP A 21 -5.23 -1.47 8.71
C ASP A 21 -4.27 -2.40 7.93
N SER A 22 -3.74 -3.42 8.60
CA SER A 22 -2.82 -4.41 8.03
C SER A 22 -3.36 -5.13 6.79
N LEU A 23 -4.69 -5.28 6.65
CA LEU A 23 -5.28 -5.99 5.51
C LEU A 23 -5.06 -5.26 4.18
N VAL A 24 -4.81 -3.96 4.25
CA VAL A 24 -4.64 -3.10 3.07
C VAL A 24 -3.34 -2.29 3.13
N ASP A 25 -2.56 -2.38 4.21
CA ASP A 25 -1.21 -1.81 4.29
C ASP A 25 -0.27 -2.48 3.27
N ASN A 26 0.47 -1.65 2.55
CA ASN A 26 1.45 -2.06 1.56
C ASN A 26 2.89 -1.68 1.93
N GLY A 27 3.13 -1.26 3.18
CA GLY A 27 4.46 -1.02 3.72
C GLY A 27 4.63 0.30 4.46
N ASN A 28 3.56 1.01 4.86
CA ASN A 28 3.71 2.23 5.66
C ASN A 28 4.44 1.95 6.96
N ASN A 29 4.15 0.82 7.59
CA ASN A 29 4.74 0.47 8.87
C ASN A 29 6.26 0.25 8.82
N ASN A 30 6.85 0.04 7.65
CA ASN A 30 8.30 -0.07 7.49
C ASN A 30 9.01 1.26 7.82
N TYR A 31 8.28 2.39 7.74
CA TYR A 31 8.75 3.73 8.03
C TYR A 31 8.40 4.23 9.44
N LEU A 32 7.74 3.40 10.27
CA LEU A 32 7.29 3.75 11.62
C LEU A 32 8.06 2.97 12.69
N ALA A 33 8.26 3.58 13.87
CA ALA A 33 8.80 2.87 15.03
C ALA A 33 7.73 1.96 15.67
N THR A 34 7.49 0.80 15.06
CA THR A 34 6.49 -0.19 15.48
C THR A 34 6.99 -1.61 15.24
N SER A 35 6.48 -2.56 16.04
CA SER A 35 6.67 -4.00 15.83
C SER A 35 5.70 -4.59 14.80
N ALA A 36 4.62 -3.88 14.44
CA ALA A 36 3.68 -4.31 13.42
C ALA A 36 4.30 -4.10 12.03
N ARG A 37 5.22 -4.97 11.61
CA ARG A 37 5.89 -4.89 10.31
C ARG A 37 5.75 -6.17 9.51
N ALA A 38 5.76 -6.02 8.19
CA ALA A 38 5.72 -7.12 7.23
C ALA A 38 6.88 -7.05 6.21
N ASP A 39 8.03 -6.55 6.67
CA ASP A 39 9.31 -6.47 5.95
C ASP A 39 10.23 -7.68 6.20
N LEU A 40 9.68 -8.78 6.74
CA LEU A 40 10.38 -10.01 7.09
C LEU A 40 9.64 -11.26 6.55
N PRO A 41 10.31 -12.41 6.39
CA PRO A 41 9.62 -13.67 6.09
C PRO A 41 8.57 -14.02 7.17
N PRO A 42 7.45 -14.69 6.82
CA PRO A 42 7.14 -15.31 5.53
C PRO A 42 6.48 -14.39 4.49
N TYR A 43 6.31 -13.10 4.79
CA TYR A 43 5.61 -12.17 3.90
C TYR A 43 6.30 -12.06 2.54
N GLY A 44 5.51 -11.94 1.47
CA GLY A 44 6.02 -11.80 0.11
C GLY A 44 6.53 -13.08 -0.56
N ILE A 45 6.35 -14.27 0.03
CA ILE A 45 6.76 -15.55 -0.57
C ILE A 45 6.09 -15.86 -1.92
N ASP A 46 4.83 -15.47 -2.09
CA ASP A 46 4.05 -15.63 -3.32
C ASP A 46 4.07 -14.34 -4.19
N TYR A 47 4.76 -13.29 -3.76
CA TYR A 47 4.94 -12.07 -4.56
C TYR A 47 5.93 -12.34 -5.71
N PRO A 48 5.82 -11.70 -6.89
CA PRO A 48 6.73 -11.96 -8.02
C PRO A 48 8.23 -11.89 -7.69
N THR A 49 8.62 -11.02 -6.75
CA THR A 49 10.03 -10.89 -6.31
C THR A 49 10.46 -11.93 -5.27
N HIS A 50 9.53 -12.70 -4.70
CA HIS A 50 9.74 -13.67 -3.62
C HIS A 50 10.48 -13.06 -2.41
N ARG A 51 10.19 -11.79 -2.11
CA ARG A 51 10.84 -10.99 -1.06
C ARG A 51 9.76 -10.29 -0.23
N PRO A 52 9.99 -10.03 1.07
CA PRO A 52 9.07 -9.24 1.87
C PRO A 52 8.79 -7.87 1.25
N THR A 53 7.52 -7.49 1.21
CA THR A 53 7.07 -6.28 0.51
C THR A 53 6.49 -5.22 1.43
N GLY A 54 6.35 -5.50 2.73
CA GLY A 54 5.60 -4.65 3.67
C GLY A 54 4.09 -4.91 3.68
N ARG A 55 3.59 -5.84 2.84
CA ARG A 55 2.20 -6.32 2.89
C ARG A 55 2.09 -7.45 3.90
N PHE A 56 1.04 -7.42 4.73
CA PHE A 56 0.69 -8.51 5.66
C PHE A 56 0.04 -9.69 4.90
N SER A 57 0.72 -10.17 3.87
CA SER A 57 0.28 -11.23 2.95
C SER A 57 1.49 -11.94 2.36
N ASN A 58 1.30 -13.15 1.84
CA ASN A 58 2.33 -13.82 1.04
C ASN A 58 2.56 -13.12 -0.30
N GLY A 59 1.60 -12.37 -0.82
CA GLY A 59 1.67 -11.76 -2.14
C GLY A 59 0.97 -10.40 -2.19
N LEU A 60 0.16 -10.22 -3.21
CA LEU A 60 -0.68 -9.04 -3.38
C LEU A 60 -1.73 -8.94 -2.28
N ASN A 61 -2.08 -7.72 -1.89
CA ASN A 61 -3.24 -7.42 -1.05
C ASN A 61 -4.40 -6.88 -1.92
N ILE A 62 -5.57 -6.64 -1.31
CA ILE A 62 -6.77 -6.23 -2.04
C ILE A 62 -6.55 -4.95 -2.88
N PRO A 63 -5.92 -3.87 -2.35
CA PRO A 63 -5.58 -2.68 -3.14
C PRO A 63 -4.76 -2.96 -4.39
N ASP A 64 -3.79 -3.86 -4.33
CA ASP A 64 -2.99 -4.20 -5.51
C ASP A 64 -3.87 -4.85 -6.58
N ILE A 65 -4.69 -5.82 -6.18
CA ILE A 65 -5.60 -6.54 -7.09
C ILE A 65 -6.60 -5.56 -7.73
N ILE A 66 -7.12 -4.60 -6.95
CA ILE A 66 -7.99 -3.54 -7.48
C ILE A 66 -7.22 -2.70 -8.51
N SER A 67 -6.00 -2.28 -8.19
CA SER A 67 -5.16 -1.48 -9.10
C SER A 67 -4.89 -2.23 -10.42
N GLU A 68 -4.55 -3.52 -10.34
CA GLU A 68 -4.39 -4.39 -11.51
C GLU A 68 -5.66 -4.50 -12.35
N LYS A 69 -6.83 -4.67 -11.71
CA LYS A 69 -8.12 -4.74 -12.41
C LYS A 69 -8.53 -3.43 -13.05
N LEU A 70 -8.09 -2.30 -12.50
CA LEU A 70 -8.31 -0.98 -13.08
C LEU A 70 -7.26 -0.61 -14.14
N GLY A 71 -6.23 -1.45 -14.35
CA GLY A 71 -5.13 -1.15 -15.27
C GLY A 71 -4.28 0.04 -14.78
N MET A 72 -4.25 0.26 -13.47
CA MET A 72 -3.52 1.36 -12.83
C MET A 72 -2.22 0.87 -12.20
N GLU A 73 -1.25 1.78 -12.07
CA GLU A 73 -0.09 1.54 -11.23
C GLU A 73 -0.53 1.35 -9.76
N PRO A 74 0.07 0.42 -9.00
CA PRO A 74 -0.19 0.29 -7.57
C PRO A 74 0.17 1.57 -6.82
N THR A 75 -0.68 1.99 -5.89
CA THR A 75 -0.38 3.10 -4.99
C THR A 75 0.83 2.80 -4.12
N LEU A 76 1.67 3.80 -3.83
CA LEU A 76 2.76 3.65 -2.86
C LEU A 76 2.28 3.87 -1.41
N PRO A 77 3.02 3.37 -0.41
CA PRO A 77 2.84 3.78 0.98
C PRO A 77 2.97 5.30 1.09
N TYR A 78 2.08 5.95 1.83
CA TYR A 78 2.09 7.38 2.10
C TYR A 78 3.44 7.86 2.66
N LEU A 79 4.06 7.05 3.52
CA LEU A 79 5.34 7.36 4.16
C LEU A 79 6.57 7.04 3.28
N SER A 80 6.36 6.51 2.07
CA SER A 80 7.47 6.20 1.17
C SER A 80 8.13 7.48 0.63
N PRO A 81 9.47 7.58 0.67
CA PRO A 81 10.18 8.69 0.03
C PRO A 81 10.02 8.69 -1.49
N GLU A 82 9.57 7.59 -2.10
CA GLU A 82 9.29 7.53 -3.53
C GLU A 82 7.94 8.16 -3.92
N LEU A 83 7.06 8.44 -2.95
CA LEU A 83 5.75 9.05 -3.22
C LEU A 83 5.90 10.56 -3.47
N GLN A 84 6.40 10.91 -4.66
CA GLN A 84 6.64 12.28 -5.09
C GLN A 84 6.30 12.46 -6.58
N GLY A 85 6.10 13.71 -7.00
CA GLY A 85 5.86 14.04 -8.42
C GLY A 85 4.63 13.34 -9.00
N GLU A 86 4.76 12.75 -10.19
CA GLU A 86 3.67 12.05 -10.88
C GLU A 86 3.12 10.85 -10.09
N LYS A 87 3.94 10.22 -9.23
CA LYS A 87 3.47 9.12 -8.38
C LYS A 87 2.40 9.55 -7.39
N LEU A 88 2.34 10.83 -6.99
CA LEU A 88 1.24 11.37 -6.17
C LEU A 88 -0.09 11.43 -6.94
N LEU A 89 -0.05 11.52 -8.27
CA LEU A 89 -1.24 11.60 -9.11
C LEU A 89 -1.93 10.23 -9.26
N VAL A 90 -1.19 9.13 -9.08
CA VAL A 90 -1.73 7.76 -8.97
C VAL A 90 -2.58 7.62 -7.71
N GLY A 91 -2.25 8.36 -6.66
CA GLY A 91 -2.84 8.27 -5.33
C GLY A 91 -1.87 7.70 -4.29
N ALA A 92 -2.37 7.34 -3.11
CA ALA A 92 -1.52 6.91 -2.00
C ALA A 92 -2.26 5.94 -1.08
N ASN A 93 -1.49 5.06 -0.44
CA ASN A 93 -1.98 4.17 0.59
C ASN A 93 -1.63 4.73 1.97
N PHE A 94 -2.65 5.05 2.77
CA PHE A 94 -2.54 5.57 4.13
C PHE A 94 -2.79 4.49 5.20
N ALA A 95 -3.00 3.24 4.80
CA ALA A 95 -3.26 2.17 5.74
C ALA A 95 -2.02 1.85 6.58
N SER A 96 -2.24 1.48 7.84
CA SER A 96 -1.15 1.17 8.77
C SER A 96 -1.54 0.01 9.66
N ALA A 97 -0.71 -1.02 9.70
CA ALA A 97 -0.95 -2.14 10.59
C ALA A 97 -0.91 -1.72 12.07
N GLY A 98 -1.82 -2.31 12.86
CA GLY A 98 -1.94 -1.98 14.26
C GLY A 98 -2.66 -0.67 14.56
N VAL A 99 -3.18 0.03 13.54
CA VAL A 99 -4.12 1.13 13.75
C VAL A 99 -5.44 0.57 14.29
N GLY A 100 -6.13 1.36 15.12
CA GLY A 100 -7.47 1.07 15.58
C GLY A 100 -8.35 2.31 15.50
N VAL A 101 -9.67 2.11 15.53
CA VAL A 101 -10.64 3.22 15.41
C VAL A 101 -10.65 4.10 16.66
N LEU A 102 -10.36 3.51 17.82
CA LEU A 102 -10.28 4.21 19.11
C LEU A 102 -8.80 4.41 19.48
N ASN A 103 -8.49 5.54 20.13
CA ASN A 103 -7.13 5.86 20.59
C ASN A 103 -6.48 4.71 21.37
N ASP A 104 -7.26 4.00 22.18
CA ASP A 104 -6.76 2.94 23.05
C ASP A 104 -6.47 1.62 22.31
N THR A 105 -7.05 1.44 21.12
CA THR A 105 -6.95 0.19 20.36
C THR A 105 -5.66 0.06 19.55
N GLY A 106 -4.97 1.17 19.25
CA GLY A 106 -3.70 1.16 18.52
C GLY A 106 -2.45 0.97 19.39
N ILE A 107 -2.59 1.03 20.72
CA ILE A 107 -1.46 1.07 21.67
C ILE A 107 -0.69 -0.26 21.69
N GLN A 108 -1.31 -1.38 21.29
CA GLN A 108 -0.71 -2.72 21.39
C GLN A 108 0.55 -2.91 20.53
N PHE A 109 0.77 -2.06 19.51
CA PHE A 109 1.90 -2.17 18.59
C PHE A 109 2.97 -1.09 18.79
N VAL A 110 2.84 -0.29 19.85
CA VAL A 110 3.89 0.60 20.36
C VAL A 110 4.74 -0.22 21.34
N SER A 111 5.56 -1.13 20.82
CA SER A 111 6.56 -1.78 21.67
C SER A 111 7.64 -0.75 22.01
N PHE A 112 7.80 -0.44 23.30
CA PHE A 112 9.01 0.19 23.79
C PHE A 112 10.18 -0.73 23.45
N ILE A 113 11.16 -0.13 22.76
CA ILE A 113 12.54 -0.57 22.52
C ILE A 113 13.12 -1.47 23.61
#